data_AF-A0A259KPL4-F1
#
_entry.id   AF-A0A259KPL4-F1
#
_cell.length_a   1.000
_cell.length_b   1.000
_cell.length_c   1.000
_cell.angle_alpha   90.00
_cell.angle_beta   90.00
_cell.angle_gamma   90.00
#
_symmetry.space_group_name_H-M   'P 1'
#
loop_
_entity.id
_entity.type
_entity.pdbx_description
1 polymer ?
#
loop_
_entity_poly.entity_id
_entity_poly.type
_entity_poly.pdbx_seq_one_letter_code
_entity_poly.pdbx_strand_id
1 'polypeptide(L)'
;MNTLLILLFVVTYAAIAFEHPIKINKSASALLGAGLMWAVYAVMSNDSHAINHELSETLISTAQIVFFLMGAMTIVEVVDAHKGFDVVTSRIKTTQLATLLWVVGCVTFFLSAILDNLTTTIVMVSLMKKLLHKREDRLLFAGLIVIAANAGGAWSPIGDVTTTMLWIGGQITAMSIIQSLILPSIVNLLVPLVICAWMLRGQLVEPPHHAEGEHHGTHTSVFERNIMFFLGLGVLVAVPAFKTITHLPPFMGVLLGLGLLWLVGDILHKGKSAEERSQLELSHALSRIDMSSIVFFIGILLAVATLEHTHILTGLAQWLDQTVGRQDVIVMLIGVFSAIVDNVPLVAASMGMYSLDVHATDSFLWTFLAYCAGTGGSILIIGSAAGVAAMGIEKIDFVWYFKKISGLAVVGYLAGAAVYILQYNWMH
;
A
#
# COMPACT_ATOMS: atom_id res chain seq x y z
N MET A 1 3.47 31.18 14.26
CA MET A 1 2.66 29.95 14.08
C MET A 1 3.35 29.00 13.11
N ASN A 2 3.52 29.37 11.84
CA ASN A 2 4.00 28.48 10.78
C ASN A 2 5.34 27.78 11.09
N THR A 3 6.35 28.51 11.57
CA THR A 3 7.65 27.91 11.95
C THR A 3 7.53 26.85 13.05
N LEU A 4 6.63 27.07 14.02
CA LEU A 4 6.40 26.12 15.12
C LEU A 4 5.72 24.86 14.59
N LEU A 5 4.72 24.99 13.72
CA LEU A 5 4.05 23.86 13.08
C LEU A 5 5.01 23.05 12.21
N ILE A 6 5.86 23.70 11.42
CA ILE A 6 6.90 23.02 10.63
C ILE A 6 7.85 22.26 11.54
N LEU A 7 8.33 22.88 12.63
CA LEU A 7 9.24 22.23 13.56
C LEU A 7 8.58 21.02 14.24
N LEU A 8 7.32 21.15 14.68
CA LEU A 8 6.56 20.04 15.24
C LEU A 8 6.39 18.91 14.22
N PHE A 9 6.02 19.22 12.98
CA PHE A 9 5.89 18.23 11.93
C PHE A 9 7.20 17.48 11.68
N VAL A 10 8.31 18.20 11.56
CA VAL A 10 9.64 17.61 11.35
C VAL A 10 10.05 16.72 12.52
N VAL A 11 9.81 17.14 13.76
CA VAL A 11 10.10 16.35 14.96
C VAL A 11 9.23 15.10 15.02
N THR A 12 7.92 15.23 14.76
CA THR A 12 6.99 14.11 14.67
C THR A 12 7.43 13.11 13.61
N TYR A 13 7.79 13.60 12.42
CA TYR A 13 8.22 12.74 11.33
C TYR A 13 9.56 12.06 11.62
N ALA A 14 10.51 12.77 12.22
CA ALA A 14 11.76 12.18 12.67
C ALA A 14 11.50 11.07 13.70
N ALA A 15 10.58 11.27 14.65
CA ALA A 15 10.22 10.25 15.62
C ALA A 15 9.60 9.00 14.96
N ILE A 16 8.79 9.17 13.91
CA ILE A 16 8.23 8.08 13.09
C ILE A 16 9.36 7.33 12.36
N ALA A 17 10.24 8.06 11.66
CA ALA A 17 11.33 7.47 10.89
C ALA A 17 12.35 6.72 11.78
N PHE A 18 12.55 7.19 13.01
CA PHE A 18 13.43 6.58 14.01
C PHE A 18 12.67 5.68 15.02
N GLU A 19 11.49 5.16 14.68
CA GLU A 19 10.71 4.22 15.52
C GLU A 19 11.56 3.10 16.11
N HIS A 20 12.40 2.43 15.30
CA HIS A 20 13.20 1.29 15.75
C HIS A 20 14.32 1.69 16.75
N PRO A 21 15.14 2.73 16.49
CA PRO A 21 16.07 3.26 17.50
C PRO A 21 15.40 3.78 18.78
N ILE A 22 14.28 4.50 18.65
CA ILE A 22 13.59 5.15 19.78
C ILE A 22 12.72 4.16 20.56
N LYS A 23 12.35 3.03 19.95
CA LYS A 23 11.46 1.99 20.50
C LYS A 23 10.07 2.53 20.87
N ILE A 24 9.61 3.54 20.16
CA ILE A 24 8.25 4.09 20.28
C ILE A 24 7.51 3.78 18.99
N ASN A 25 6.32 3.19 19.13
CA ASN A 25 5.48 2.84 17.99
C ASN A 25 5.14 4.09 17.15
N LYS A 26 5.33 4.03 15.83
CA LYS A 26 5.12 5.17 14.92
C LYS A 26 3.73 5.80 15.03
N SER A 27 2.72 5.00 15.33
CA SER A 27 1.32 5.43 15.46
C SER A 27 1.13 6.35 16.66
N ALA A 28 1.83 6.08 17.76
CA ALA A 28 1.83 6.95 18.94
C ALA A 28 2.47 8.30 18.62
N SER A 29 3.62 8.30 17.94
CA SER A 29 4.30 9.53 17.49
C SER A 29 3.43 10.34 16.53
N ALA A 30 2.76 9.68 15.57
CA ALA A 30 1.87 10.32 14.62
C ALA A 30 0.66 10.97 15.30
N LEU A 31 -0.03 10.26 16.20
CA LEU A 31 -1.17 10.82 16.93
C LEU A 31 -0.77 11.99 17.84
N LEU A 32 0.34 11.85 18.58
CA LEU A 32 0.82 12.89 19.46
C LEU A 32 1.19 14.15 18.66
N GLY A 33 1.88 13.96 17.52
CA GLY A 33 2.18 15.04 16.60
C GLY A 33 0.93 15.74 16.08
N ALA A 34 -0.04 14.99 15.57
CA ALA A 34 -1.31 15.53 15.10
C ALA A 34 -2.03 16.35 16.18
N GLY A 35 -2.17 15.79 17.38
CA GLY A 35 -2.83 16.46 18.50
C GLY A 35 -2.12 17.75 18.91
N LEU A 36 -0.79 17.74 18.99
CA LEU A 36 0.00 18.93 19.30
C LEU A 36 -0.12 20.00 18.21
N MET A 37 -0.05 19.61 16.94
CA MET A 37 -0.16 20.55 15.81
C MET A 37 -1.54 21.20 15.76
N TRP A 38 -2.61 20.41 15.88
CA TRP A 38 -3.98 20.96 15.94
C TRP A 38 -4.21 21.82 17.18
N ALA A 39 -3.67 21.45 18.35
CA ALA A 39 -3.77 22.25 19.56
C ALA A 39 -3.02 23.59 19.43
N VAL A 40 -1.81 23.58 18.87
CA VAL A 40 -1.06 24.82 18.58
C VAL A 40 -1.82 25.67 17.57
N TYR A 41 -2.34 25.08 16.50
CA TYR A 41 -3.15 25.81 15.53
C TYR A 41 -4.39 26.42 16.19
N ALA A 42 -5.10 25.67 17.03
CA ALA A 42 -6.27 26.13 17.77
C ALA A 42 -5.98 27.30 18.72
N VAL A 43 -4.87 27.27 19.45
CA VAL A 43 -4.51 28.31 20.42
C VAL A 43 -3.96 29.57 19.74
N MET A 44 -3.24 29.41 18.63
CA MET A 44 -2.62 30.53 17.91
C MET A 44 -3.57 31.24 16.94
N SER A 45 -4.66 30.59 16.56
CA SER A 45 -5.71 31.18 15.73
C SER A 45 -6.84 31.76 16.59
N ASN A 46 -7.38 32.91 16.19
CA ASN A 46 -8.40 33.64 16.95
C ASN A 46 -9.85 33.18 16.65
N ASP A 47 -10.05 32.21 15.75
CA ASP A 47 -11.37 31.74 15.33
C ASP A 47 -11.53 30.24 15.60
N SER A 48 -12.05 29.91 16.77
CA SER A 48 -12.29 28.52 17.16
C SER A 48 -13.39 27.85 16.35
N HIS A 49 -14.32 28.60 15.74
CA HIS A 49 -15.38 28.03 14.92
C HIS A 49 -14.84 27.59 13.56
N ALA A 50 -14.01 28.42 12.91
CA ALA A 50 -13.33 28.06 11.67
C ALA A 50 -12.49 26.78 11.85
N ILE A 51 -11.70 26.70 12.93
CA ILE A 51 -10.82 25.54 13.19
C ILE A 51 -11.63 24.26 13.42
N ASN A 52 -12.74 24.33 14.15
CA ASN A 52 -13.61 23.16 14.34
C ASN A 52 -14.27 22.71 13.03
N HIS A 53 -14.59 23.65 12.14
CA HIS A 53 -15.10 23.34 10.80
C HIS A 53 -14.03 22.63 9.95
N GLU A 54 -12.83 23.20 9.86
CA GLU A 54 -11.67 22.61 9.15
C GLU A 54 -11.31 21.22 9.69
N LEU A 55 -11.32 21.05 11.02
CA LEU A 55 -11.07 19.76 11.65
C LEU A 55 -12.17 18.75 11.31
N SER A 56 -13.44 19.18 11.28
CA SER A 56 -14.56 18.30 10.93
C SER A 56 -14.49 17.84 9.48
N GLU A 57 -14.17 18.74 8.56
CA GLU A 57 -13.96 18.40 7.14
C GLU A 57 -12.82 17.41 6.97
N THR A 58 -11.68 17.68 7.62
CA THR A 58 -10.51 16.78 7.64
C THR A 58 -10.85 15.42 8.25
N LEU A 59 -11.62 15.40 9.33
CA LEU A 59 -12.03 14.16 9.98
C LEU A 59 -12.92 13.33 9.06
N ILE A 60 -13.83 13.96 8.31
CA ILE A 60 -14.70 13.26 7.35
C ILE A 60 -13.86 12.63 6.23
N SER A 61 -12.92 13.34 5.62
CA SER A 61 -12.06 12.80 4.55
C SER A 61 -11.16 11.68 5.09
N THR A 62 -10.55 11.87 6.26
CA THR A 62 -9.72 10.88 6.94
C THR A 62 -10.51 9.62 7.30
N ALA A 63 -11.73 9.77 7.84
CA ALA A 63 -12.58 8.65 8.23
C ALA A 63 -12.98 7.79 7.03
N GLN A 64 -13.24 8.39 5.86
CA GLN A 64 -13.53 7.63 4.65
C GLN A 64 -12.38 6.71 4.25
N ILE A 65 -11.13 7.21 4.29
CA ILE A 65 -9.94 6.41 4.01
C ILE A 65 -9.80 5.30 5.07
N VAL A 66 -9.94 5.64 6.35
CA VAL A 66 -9.81 4.67 7.46
C VAL A 66 -10.85 3.56 7.36
N PHE A 67 -12.12 3.87 7.13
CA PHE A 67 -13.17 2.85 6.99
C PHE A 67 -12.95 1.98 5.76
N PHE A 68 -12.46 2.55 4.66
CA PHE A 68 -12.09 1.78 3.49
C PHE A 68 -10.96 0.79 3.82
N LEU A 69 -9.86 1.26 4.41
CA LEU A 69 -8.70 0.43 4.72
C LEU A 69 -9.05 -0.66 5.74
N MET A 70 -9.78 -0.30 6.80
CA MET A 70 -10.23 -1.24 7.81
C MET A 70 -11.09 -2.35 7.21
N GLY A 71 -12.07 -1.98 6.37
CA GLY A 71 -12.92 -2.96 5.70
C GLY A 71 -12.15 -3.85 4.72
N ALA A 72 -11.25 -3.26 3.93
CA ALA A 72 -10.45 -3.99 2.95
C ALA A 72 -9.50 -4.97 3.63
N MET A 73 -8.72 -4.52 4.63
CA MET A 73 -7.84 -5.38 5.43
C MET A 73 -8.62 -6.49 6.11
N THR A 74 -9.81 -6.20 6.65
CA THR A 74 -10.65 -7.24 7.28
C THR A 74 -11.08 -8.29 6.25
N ILE A 75 -11.48 -7.89 5.04
CA ILE A 75 -11.82 -8.84 3.97
C ILE A 75 -10.63 -9.77 3.69
N VAL A 76 -9.42 -9.20 3.57
CA VAL A 76 -8.24 -10.03 3.29
C VAL A 76 -7.88 -10.95 4.43
N GLU A 77 -7.96 -10.46 5.67
CA GLU A 77 -7.68 -11.26 6.87
C GLU A 77 -8.66 -12.43 6.99
N VAL A 78 -9.94 -12.21 6.64
CA VAL A 78 -10.93 -13.30 6.55
C VAL A 78 -10.54 -14.31 5.47
N VAL A 79 -10.11 -13.85 4.29
CA VAL A 79 -9.65 -14.75 3.23
C VAL A 79 -8.46 -15.59 3.69
N ASP A 80 -7.49 -14.98 4.38
CA ASP A 80 -6.30 -15.67 4.89
C ASP A 80 -6.62 -16.64 6.04
N ALA A 81 -7.53 -16.28 6.95
CA ALA A 81 -8.01 -17.17 8.01
C ALA A 81 -8.63 -18.47 7.46
N HIS A 82 -9.20 -18.41 6.25
CA HIS A 82 -9.72 -19.58 5.53
C HIS A 82 -8.69 -20.29 4.64
N LYS A 83 -7.41 -19.92 4.76
CA LYS A 83 -6.29 -20.37 3.90
C LYS A 83 -6.53 -20.09 2.42
N GLY A 84 -7.29 -19.04 2.10
CA GLY A 84 -7.67 -18.70 0.72
C GLY A 84 -6.48 -18.61 -0.22
N PHE A 85 -5.35 -18.07 0.25
CA PHE A 85 -4.14 -17.90 -0.55
C PHE A 85 -3.36 -19.19 -0.84
N ASP A 86 -3.66 -20.32 -0.18
CA ASP A 86 -3.11 -21.62 -0.59
C ASP A 86 -3.63 -22.06 -1.98
N VAL A 87 -4.72 -21.45 -2.47
CA VAL A 87 -5.18 -21.62 -3.86
C VAL A 87 -4.13 -21.12 -4.86
N VAL A 88 -3.33 -20.13 -4.49
CA VAL A 88 -2.25 -19.59 -5.31
C VAL A 88 -1.08 -20.57 -5.34
N THR A 89 -0.59 -21.02 -4.18
CA THR A 89 0.58 -21.93 -4.12
C THR A 89 0.32 -23.30 -4.70
N SER A 90 -0.88 -23.87 -4.51
CA SER A 90 -1.24 -25.18 -5.07
C SER A 90 -1.19 -25.25 -6.60
N ARG A 91 -1.18 -24.09 -7.28
CA ARG A 91 -1.04 -23.99 -8.74
C ARG A 91 0.41 -23.80 -9.21
N ILE A 92 1.36 -23.55 -8.30
CA ILE A 92 2.78 -23.36 -8.62
C ILE A 92 3.48 -24.72 -8.58
N LYS A 93 3.92 -25.23 -9.75
CA LYS A 93 4.56 -26.56 -9.89
C LYS A 93 5.97 -26.52 -10.49
N THR A 94 6.61 -25.35 -10.52
CA THR A 94 7.91 -25.17 -11.18
C THR A 94 9.09 -25.65 -10.32
N THR A 95 10.12 -26.16 -10.98
CA THR A 95 11.37 -26.64 -10.36
C THR A 95 12.57 -25.72 -10.62
N GLN A 96 12.40 -24.66 -11.43
CA GLN A 96 13.47 -23.71 -11.76
C GLN A 96 13.23 -22.36 -11.08
N LEU A 97 14.29 -21.77 -10.50
CA LEU A 97 14.21 -20.49 -9.77
C LEU A 97 13.78 -19.35 -10.70
N ALA A 98 14.33 -19.28 -11.92
CA ALA A 98 13.96 -18.24 -12.87
C ALA A 98 12.46 -18.29 -13.23
N THR A 99 11.93 -19.48 -13.51
CA THR A 99 10.50 -19.67 -13.81
C THR A 99 9.63 -19.38 -12.59
N LEU A 100 10.07 -19.77 -11.39
CA LEU A 100 9.39 -19.43 -10.15
C LEU A 100 9.33 -17.91 -9.93
N LEU A 101 10.43 -17.21 -10.20
CA LEU A 101 10.50 -15.75 -10.06
C LEU A 101 9.52 -15.05 -11.01
N TRP A 102 9.39 -15.51 -12.26
CA TRP A 102 8.39 -15.01 -13.21
C TRP A 102 6.97 -15.21 -12.70
N VAL A 103 6.65 -16.43 -12.25
CA VAL A 103 5.31 -16.74 -11.74
C VAL A 103 4.99 -15.87 -10.52
N VAL A 104 5.92 -15.79 -9.56
CA VAL A 104 5.75 -15.02 -8.33
C VAL A 104 5.64 -13.53 -8.63
N GLY A 105 6.54 -12.96 -9.44
CA GLY A 105 6.50 -11.55 -9.82
C GLY A 105 5.18 -11.17 -10.50
N CYS A 106 4.71 -11.96 -11.47
CA CYS A 106 3.43 -11.72 -12.13
C CYS A 106 2.25 -11.85 -11.17
N VAL A 107 2.22 -12.90 -10.35
CA VAL A 107 1.13 -13.11 -9.38
C VAL A 107 1.09 -11.97 -8.37
N THR A 108 2.24 -11.59 -7.79
CA THR A 108 2.34 -10.47 -6.86
C THR A 108 1.85 -9.17 -7.50
N PHE A 109 2.24 -8.89 -8.74
CA PHE A 109 1.83 -7.68 -9.45
C PHE A 109 0.32 -7.56 -9.62
N PHE A 110 -0.34 -8.62 -10.11
CA PHE A 110 -1.78 -8.60 -10.32
C PHE A 110 -2.57 -8.71 -9.01
N LEU A 111 -2.06 -9.46 -8.04
CA LEU A 111 -2.71 -9.58 -6.72
C LEU A 111 -2.67 -8.25 -5.96
N SER A 112 -1.56 -7.52 -6.05
CA SER A 112 -1.42 -6.21 -5.42
C SER A 112 -2.32 -5.13 -6.02
N ALA A 113 -2.79 -5.31 -7.24
CA ALA A 113 -3.79 -4.41 -7.82
C ALA A 113 -5.17 -4.54 -7.14
N ILE A 114 -5.40 -5.58 -6.34
CA ILE A 114 -6.71 -5.89 -5.74
C ILE A 114 -6.71 -5.78 -4.21
N LEU A 115 -5.67 -6.27 -3.53
CA LEU A 115 -5.64 -6.33 -2.06
C LEU A 115 -5.15 -5.00 -1.48
N ASP A 116 -3.83 -4.87 -1.42
CA ASP A 116 -3.01 -3.68 -1.19
C ASP A 116 -1.55 -4.19 -1.20
N ASN A 117 -0.57 -3.29 -1.31
CA ASN A 117 0.86 -3.66 -1.41
C ASN A 117 1.43 -4.32 -0.14
N LEU A 118 1.01 -3.89 1.05
CA LEU A 118 1.44 -4.44 2.33
C LEU A 118 0.94 -5.87 2.48
N THR A 119 -0.36 -6.08 2.33
CA THR A 119 -1.01 -7.38 2.47
C THR A 119 -0.52 -8.36 1.41
N THR A 120 -0.39 -7.91 0.16
CA THR A 120 0.17 -8.76 -0.90
C THR A 120 1.60 -9.19 -0.58
N THR A 121 2.41 -8.29 -0.03
CA THR A 121 3.78 -8.62 0.39
C THR A 121 3.80 -9.64 1.52
N ILE A 122 2.98 -9.44 2.57
CA ILE A 122 2.87 -10.37 3.70
C ILE A 122 2.50 -11.77 3.21
N VAL A 123 1.45 -11.87 2.38
CA VAL A 123 0.99 -13.13 1.80
C VAL A 123 2.09 -13.76 0.97
N MET A 124 2.63 -13.05 -0.02
CA MET A 124 3.57 -13.64 -0.98
C MET A 124 4.91 -14.03 -0.34
N VAL A 125 5.44 -13.24 0.60
CA VAL A 125 6.67 -13.61 1.34
C VAL A 125 6.42 -14.84 2.21
N SER A 126 5.27 -14.91 2.90
CA SER A 126 4.91 -16.08 3.72
C SER A 126 4.73 -17.35 2.87
N LEU A 127 4.17 -17.23 1.68
CA LEU A 127 4.08 -18.33 0.72
C LEU A 127 5.46 -18.76 0.21
N MET A 128 6.39 -17.83 -0.05
CA MET A 128 7.75 -18.17 -0.47
C MET A 128 8.52 -18.97 0.57
N LYS A 129 8.26 -18.77 1.86
CA LYS A 129 8.86 -19.60 2.92
C LYS A 129 8.47 -21.08 2.82
N LYS A 130 7.28 -21.37 2.29
CA LYS A 130 6.81 -22.74 2.05
C LYS A 130 7.44 -23.37 0.79
N LEU A 131 7.99 -22.56 -0.12
CA LEU A 131 8.52 -23.02 -1.41
C LEU A 131 10.05 -22.99 -1.51
N LEU A 132 10.72 -22.14 -0.73
CA LEU A 132 12.17 -21.89 -0.81
C LEU A 132 12.89 -22.17 0.51
N HIS A 133 13.75 -23.19 0.52
CA HIS A 133 14.56 -23.52 1.69
C HIS A 133 15.75 -22.56 1.89
N LYS A 134 16.44 -22.16 0.83
CA LYS A 134 17.61 -21.28 0.91
C LYS A 134 17.21 -19.87 1.30
N ARG A 135 17.89 -19.33 2.32
CA ARG A 135 17.65 -17.97 2.79
C ARG A 135 18.00 -16.93 1.71
N GLU A 136 19.10 -17.10 0.99
CA GLU A 136 19.51 -16.14 -0.05
C GLU A 136 18.46 -15.99 -1.15
N ASP A 137 17.91 -17.11 -1.63
CA ASP A 137 16.80 -17.12 -2.59
C ASP A 137 15.57 -16.42 -2.02
N ARG A 138 15.19 -16.71 -0.77
CA ARG A 138 14.06 -16.03 -0.11
C ARG A 138 14.25 -14.52 -0.01
N LEU A 139 15.45 -14.05 0.34
CA LEU A 139 15.73 -12.61 0.44
C LEU A 139 15.60 -11.93 -0.94
N LEU A 140 16.12 -12.56 -2.00
CA LEU A 140 16.00 -12.05 -3.36
C LEU A 140 14.54 -12.01 -3.81
N PHE A 141 13.79 -13.09 -3.59
CA PHE A 141 12.36 -13.15 -3.89
C PHE A 141 11.57 -12.10 -3.10
N ALA A 142 11.85 -11.92 -1.80
CA ALA A 142 11.21 -10.90 -0.99
C ALA A 142 11.46 -9.48 -1.53
N GLY A 143 12.69 -9.18 -1.96
CA GLY A 143 13.01 -7.90 -2.61
C GLY A 143 12.22 -7.67 -3.91
N LEU A 144 12.12 -8.71 -4.75
CA LEU A 144 11.34 -8.63 -6.00
C LEU A 144 9.83 -8.59 -5.75
N ILE A 145 9.34 -9.24 -4.69
CA ILE A 145 7.94 -9.14 -4.25
C ILE A 145 7.61 -7.70 -3.85
N VAL A 146 8.49 -7.00 -3.12
CA VAL A 146 8.28 -5.60 -2.75
C VAL A 146 8.19 -4.70 -4.00
N ILE A 147 9.06 -4.90 -4.99
CA ILE A 147 8.99 -4.17 -6.26
C ILE A 147 7.68 -4.48 -7.00
N ALA A 148 7.34 -5.77 -7.13
CA ALA A 148 6.14 -6.21 -7.84
C ALA A 148 4.85 -5.74 -7.17
N ALA A 149 4.80 -5.73 -5.83
CA ALA A 149 3.65 -5.28 -5.06
C ALA A 149 3.44 -3.77 -5.23
N ASN A 150 4.49 -2.96 -5.04
CA ASN A 150 4.39 -1.51 -5.21
C ASN A 150 4.04 -1.12 -6.67
N ALA A 151 4.68 -1.75 -7.66
CA ALA A 151 4.35 -1.55 -9.06
C ALA A 151 2.91 -1.98 -9.38
N GLY A 152 2.48 -3.12 -8.85
CA GLY A 152 1.13 -3.68 -9.03
C GLY A 152 0.03 -2.85 -8.37
N GLY A 153 0.30 -2.29 -7.20
CA GLY A 153 -0.64 -1.42 -6.49
C GLY A 153 -0.83 -0.07 -7.19
N ALA A 154 0.25 0.50 -7.74
CA ALA A 154 0.25 1.85 -8.30
C ALA A 154 -0.72 2.06 -9.48
N TRP A 155 -1.00 1.03 -10.29
CA TRP A 155 -1.89 1.18 -11.45
C TRP A 155 -3.37 0.94 -11.14
N SER A 156 -3.72 0.62 -9.90
CA SER A 156 -5.09 0.35 -9.46
C SER A 156 -5.57 1.39 -8.45
N PRO A 157 -6.86 1.80 -8.49
CA PRO A 157 -7.41 2.72 -7.50
C PRO A 157 -7.50 2.16 -6.08
N ILE A 158 -7.37 0.84 -5.91
CA ILE A 158 -7.48 0.16 -4.61
C ILE A 158 -6.19 -0.59 -4.22
N GLY A 159 -5.22 -0.68 -5.13
CA GLY A 159 -4.04 -1.53 -4.94
C GLY A 159 -2.95 -0.94 -4.03
N ASP A 160 -3.01 0.36 -3.74
CA ASP A 160 -2.16 1.02 -2.76
C ASP A 160 -3.01 2.00 -1.95
N VAL A 161 -2.62 2.26 -0.70
CA VAL A 161 -3.24 3.27 0.16
C VAL A 161 -3.15 4.63 -0.50
N THR A 162 -2.01 4.95 -1.13
CA THR A 162 -1.79 6.23 -1.80
C THR A 162 -2.71 6.46 -3.00
N THR A 163 -2.92 5.45 -3.83
CA THR A 163 -3.84 5.54 -4.98
C THR A 163 -5.29 5.58 -4.50
N THR A 164 -5.61 4.83 -3.44
CA THR A 164 -6.92 4.91 -2.78
C THR A 164 -7.20 6.31 -2.26
N MET A 165 -6.22 6.98 -1.66
CA MET A 165 -6.35 8.35 -1.17
C MET A 165 -6.63 9.33 -2.30
N LEU A 166 -5.84 9.29 -3.38
CA LEU A 166 -6.07 10.13 -4.56
C LEU A 166 -7.43 9.85 -5.21
N TRP A 167 -7.90 8.60 -5.15
CA TRP A 167 -9.19 8.23 -5.72
C TRP A 167 -10.38 8.69 -4.86
N ILE A 168 -10.28 8.57 -3.53
CA ILE A 168 -11.29 9.06 -2.59
C ILE A 168 -11.33 10.59 -2.62
N GLY A 169 -10.17 11.25 -2.70
CA GLY A 169 -10.05 12.71 -2.77
C GLY A 169 -10.44 13.34 -4.12
N GLY A 170 -10.67 12.52 -5.16
CA GLY A 170 -11.12 12.99 -6.47
C GLY A 170 -10.02 13.45 -7.43
N GLN A 171 -8.75 13.28 -7.08
CA GLN A 171 -7.58 13.57 -7.93
C GLN A 171 -7.47 12.61 -9.11
N ILE A 172 -7.89 11.35 -8.94
CA ILE A 172 -7.87 10.34 -10.00
C ILE A 172 -9.21 9.62 -10.13
N THR A 173 -9.51 9.12 -11.33
CA THR A 173 -10.59 8.18 -11.60
C THR A 173 -10.05 6.76 -11.78
N ALA A 174 -10.92 5.77 -11.51
CA ALA A 174 -10.55 4.36 -11.60
C ALA A 174 -10.12 3.94 -13.02
N MET A 175 -10.80 4.46 -14.05
CA MET A 175 -10.47 4.11 -15.43
C MET A 175 -9.17 4.78 -15.88
N SER A 176 -9.01 6.07 -15.57
CA SER A 176 -7.84 6.84 -15.96
C SER A 176 -6.56 6.27 -15.35
N ILE A 177 -6.56 5.94 -14.05
CA ILE A 177 -5.36 5.42 -13.40
C ILE A 177 -4.90 4.09 -14.01
N ILE A 178 -5.86 3.20 -14.33
CA ILE A 178 -5.57 1.91 -14.97
C ILE A 178 -4.97 2.14 -16.37
N GLN A 179 -5.60 2.99 -17.19
CA GLN A 179 -5.12 3.26 -18.56
C GLN A 179 -3.76 3.97 -18.57
N SER A 180 -3.55 4.90 -17.64
CA SER A 180 -2.34 5.71 -17.57
C SER A 180 -1.15 4.93 -17.04
N LEU A 181 -1.36 4.02 -16.07
CA LEU A 181 -0.27 3.43 -15.29
C LEU A 181 -0.02 1.94 -15.52
N ILE A 182 -0.94 1.18 -16.14
CA ILE A 182 -0.72 -0.26 -16.32
C ILE A 182 0.59 -0.56 -17.08
N LEU A 183 0.87 0.17 -18.15
CA LEU A 183 2.08 -0.04 -18.95
C LEU A 183 3.36 0.44 -18.21
N PRO A 184 3.41 1.67 -17.65
CA PRO A 184 4.51 2.10 -16.78
C PRO A 184 4.82 1.13 -15.62
N SER A 185 3.79 0.64 -14.94
CA SER A 185 3.91 -0.30 -13.83
C SER A 185 4.41 -1.67 -14.28
N ILE A 186 3.93 -2.18 -15.43
CA ILE A 186 4.46 -3.42 -16.03
C ILE A 186 5.96 -3.25 -16.31
N VAL A 187 6.37 -2.14 -16.90
CA VAL A 187 7.79 -1.90 -17.21
C VAL A 187 8.63 -1.75 -15.94
N ASN A 188 8.10 -1.09 -14.91
CA ASN A 188 8.75 -1.00 -13.60
C ASN A 188 9.10 -2.38 -13.02
N LEU A 189 8.19 -3.35 -13.15
CA LEU A 189 8.43 -4.74 -12.74
C LEU A 189 9.32 -5.51 -13.73
N LEU A 190 9.03 -5.45 -15.03
CA LEU A 190 9.66 -6.31 -16.02
C LEU A 190 11.17 -6.11 -16.08
N VAL A 191 11.65 -4.87 -15.96
CA VAL A 191 13.09 -4.57 -16.02
C VAL A 191 13.88 -5.29 -14.92
N PRO A 192 13.61 -5.09 -13.61
CA PRO A 192 14.29 -5.81 -12.54
C PRO A 192 14.01 -7.32 -12.59
N LEU A 193 12.80 -7.74 -12.97
CA LEU A 193 12.43 -9.15 -13.07
C LEU A 193 13.25 -9.90 -14.13
N VAL A 194 13.42 -9.31 -15.32
CA VAL A 194 14.23 -9.89 -16.41
C VAL A 194 15.69 -10.01 -15.99
N ILE A 195 16.25 -8.97 -15.36
CA ILE A 195 17.64 -8.97 -14.88
C ILE A 195 17.85 -10.11 -13.88
N CYS A 196 16.98 -10.23 -12.87
CA CYS A 196 17.09 -11.29 -11.86
C CYS A 196 16.83 -12.68 -12.43
N ALA A 197 15.81 -12.85 -13.27
CA ALA A 197 15.51 -14.14 -13.89
C ALA A 197 16.68 -14.63 -14.77
N TRP A 198 17.38 -13.71 -15.43
CA TRP A 198 18.60 -14.03 -16.19
C TRP A 198 19.74 -14.48 -15.28
N MET A 199 19.96 -13.81 -14.14
CA MET A 199 20.97 -14.18 -13.13
C MET A 199 20.72 -15.57 -12.50
N LEU A 200 19.46 -15.96 -12.33
CA LEU A 200 19.06 -17.24 -11.74
C LEU A 200 18.89 -18.38 -12.76
N ARG A 201 19.21 -18.13 -14.04
CA ARG A 201 18.98 -19.11 -15.11
C ARG A 201 19.77 -20.40 -14.85
N GLY A 202 19.07 -21.54 -14.92
CA GLY A 202 19.66 -22.86 -14.71
C GLY A 202 19.75 -23.30 -13.24
N GLN A 203 19.38 -22.44 -12.28
CA GLN A 203 19.32 -22.82 -10.87
C GLN A 203 17.98 -23.50 -10.54
N LEU A 204 18.04 -24.54 -9.71
CA LEU A 204 16.89 -25.33 -9.30
C LEU A 204 16.31 -24.82 -7.98
N VAL A 205 14.99 -24.93 -7.83
CA VAL A 205 14.27 -24.70 -6.58
C VAL A 205 14.65 -25.80 -5.60
N GLU A 206 15.13 -25.42 -4.42
CA GLU A 206 15.30 -26.33 -3.30
C GLU A 206 14.11 -26.21 -2.35
N PRO A 207 13.14 -27.16 -2.40
CA PRO A 207 12.00 -27.13 -1.50
C PRO A 207 12.45 -27.36 -0.06
N PRO A 208 11.77 -26.77 0.94
CA PRO A 208 12.03 -27.08 2.35
C PRO A 208 11.96 -28.59 2.59
N HIS A 209 12.87 -29.14 3.41
CA HIS A 209 12.73 -30.51 3.89
C HIS A 209 11.35 -30.63 4.56
N HIS A 210 10.48 -31.48 4.01
CA HIS A 210 9.19 -31.77 4.62
C HIS A 210 9.45 -32.32 6.02
N ALA A 211 9.18 -31.51 7.05
CA ALA A 211 8.85 -32.06 8.35
C ALA A 211 7.51 -32.76 8.15
N GLU A 212 7.55 -34.07 7.95
CA GLU A 212 6.39 -34.93 8.15
C GLU A 212 5.82 -34.60 9.55
N GLY A 213 4.65 -33.97 9.63
CA GLY A 213 3.89 -33.96 10.88
C GLY A 213 3.36 -32.65 11.46
N GLU A 214 3.20 -31.55 10.71
CA GLU A 214 2.42 -30.40 11.21
C GLU A 214 1.13 -30.17 10.41
N HIS A 215 0.24 -31.17 10.44
CA HIS A 215 -1.20 -30.96 10.22
C HIS A 215 -1.89 -30.70 11.57
N HIS A 216 -1.48 -29.64 12.27
CA HIS A 216 -2.25 -29.10 13.39
C HIS A 216 -2.71 -27.69 13.04
N GLY A 217 -3.90 -27.59 12.45
CA GLY A 217 -4.56 -26.31 12.24
C GLY A 217 -5.69 -26.41 11.22
N THR A 218 -6.93 -26.32 11.73
CA THR A 218 -8.21 -26.06 11.03
C THR A 218 -8.50 -26.86 9.75
N HIS A 219 -9.49 -27.76 9.85
CA HIS A 219 -10.15 -28.42 8.73
C HIS A 219 -11.02 -27.43 7.94
N THR A 220 -10.42 -26.47 7.25
CA THR A 220 -11.10 -25.71 6.19
C THR A 220 -11.19 -26.59 4.95
N SER A 221 -12.41 -26.86 4.47
CA SER A 221 -12.58 -27.66 3.27
C SER A 221 -12.07 -26.88 2.04
N VAL A 222 -11.65 -27.60 0.99
CA VAL A 222 -11.26 -26.97 -0.29
C VAL A 222 -12.38 -26.09 -0.85
N PHE A 223 -13.63 -26.49 -0.61
CA PHE A 223 -14.81 -25.74 -1.01
C PHE A 223 -14.93 -24.41 -0.26
N GLU A 224 -14.85 -24.42 1.07
CA GLU A 224 -14.88 -23.21 1.91
C GLU A 224 -13.76 -22.25 1.53
N ARG A 225 -12.53 -22.77 1.40
CA ARG A 225 -11.36 -22.00 0.99
C ARG A 225 -11.57 -21.29 -0.33
N ASN A 226 -12.06 -22.01 -1.34
CA ASN A 226 -12.27 -21.44 -2.67
C ASN A 226 -13.38 -20.39 -2.65
N ILE A 227 -14.50 -20.65 -1.94
CA ILE A 227 -15.59 -19.68 -1.82
C ILE A 227 -15.10 -18.40 -1.18
N MET A 228 -14.43 -18.48 -0.03
CA MET A 228 -13.97 -17.29 0.68
C MET A 228 -12.93 -16.53 -0.14
N PHE A 229 -12.01 -17.23 -0.81
CA PHE A 229 -11.03 -16.61 -1.71
C PHE A 229 -11.69 -15.84 -2.86
N PHE A 230 -12.58 -16.47 -3.63
CA PHE A 230 -13.23 -15.82 -4.78
C PHE A 230 -14.22 -14.74 -4.35
N LEU A 231 -14.93 -14.92 -3.23
CA LEU A 231 -15.86 -13.92 -2.72
C LEU A 231 -15.11 -12.69 -2.19
N GLY A 232 -14.07 -12.86 -1.38
CA GLY A 232 -13.28 -11.75 -0.85
C GLY A 232 -12.62 -10.94 -1.96
N LEU A 233 -11.95 -11.61 -2.91
CA LEU A 233 -11.34 -10.94 -4.05
C LEU A 233 -12.39 -10.29 -4.97
N GLY A 234 -13.50 -10.98 -5.21
CA GLY A 234 -14.61 -10.48 -6.02
C GLY A 234 -15.27 -9.23 -5.44
N VAL A 235 -15.42 -9.18 -4.11
CA VAL A 235 -15.89 -7.98 -3.40
C VAL A 235 -14.97 -6.79 -3.67
N LEU A 236 -13.65 -6.96 -3.48
CA LEU A 236 -12.69 -5.86 -3.66
C LEU A 236 -12.68 -5.36 -5.11
N VAL A 237 -12.67 -6.27 -6.09
CA VAL A 237 -12.77 -5.92 -7.52
C VAL A 237 -14.08 -5.21 -7.88
N ALA A 238 -15.17 -5.49 -7.16
CA ALA A 238 -16.46 -4.85 -7.41
C ALA A 238 -16.55 -3.41 -6.86
N VAL A 239 -15.67 -2.98 -5.95
CA VAL A 239 -15.74 -1.66 -5.31
C VAL A 239 -15.61 -0.49 -6.30
N PRO A 240 -14.68 -0.49 -7.27
CA PRO A 240 -14.65 0.54 -8.32
C PRO A 240 -15.92 0.60 -9.15
N ALA A 241 -16.52 -0.55 -9.49
CA ALA A 241 -17.78 -0.62 -10.21
C ALA A 241 -18.93 -0.06 -9.35
N PHE A 242 -18.98 -0.41 -8.06
CA PHE A 242 -19.95 0.13 -7.11
C PHE A 242 -19.90 1.66 -7.03
N LYS A 243 -18.71 2.27 -6.84
CA LYS A 243 -18.55 3.73 -6.83
C LYS A 243 -19.05 4.35 -8.15
N THR A 244 -18.66 3.76 -9.28
CA THR A 244 -18.99 4.30 -10.61
C THR A 244 -20.50 4.28 -10.89
N ILE A 245 -21.19 3.22 -10.47
CA ILE A 245 -22.64 3.04 -10.72
C ILE A 245 -23.49 3.82 -9.70
N THR A 246 -23.10 3.79 -8.42
CA THR A 246 -23.92 4.33 -7.34
C THR A 246 -23.56 5.78 -6.96
N HIS A 247 -22.39 6.25 -7.38
CA HIS A 247 -21.77 7.51 -6.93
C HIS A 247 -21.49 7.60 -5.41
N LEU A 248 -21.72 6.51 -4.66
CA LEU A 248 -21.39 6.45 -3.25
C LEU A 248 -19.89 6.31 -3.02
N PRO A 249 -19.35 6.81 -1.89
CA PRO A 249 -17.94 6.67 -1.57
C PRO A 249 -17.49 5.20 -1.49
N PRO A 250 -16.22 4.88 -1.86
CA PRO A 250 -15.68 3.52 -1.86
C PRO A 250 -15.86 2.73 -0.57
N PHE A 251 -15.71 3.40 0.59
CA PHE A 251 -15.80 2.73 1.90
C PHE A 251 -17.15 2.04 2.08
N MET A 252 -18.24 2.59 1.54
CA MET A 252 -19.57 2.00 1.63
C MET A 252 -19.64 0.67 0.86
N GLY A 253 -19.02 0.61 -0.32
CA GLY A 253 -18.94 -0.62 -1.11
C GLY A 253 -18.13 -1.71 -0.41
N VAL A 254 -17.00 -1.34 0.22
CA VAL A 254 -16.18 -2.25 1.02
C VAL A 254 -16.97 -2.78 2.23
N LEU A 255 -17.66 -1.91 2.99
CA LEU A 255 -18.43 -2.31 4.16
C LEU A 255 -19.60 -3.23 3.79
N LEU A 256 -20.30 -2.94 2.68
CA LEU A 256 -21.34 -3.82 2.15
C LEU A 256 -20.78 -5.20 1.80
N GLY A 257 -19.64 -5.22 1.10
CA GLY A 257 -18.96 -6.45 0.71
C GLY A 257 -18.44 -7.25 1.90
N LEU A 258 -17.92 -6.58 2.94
CA LEU A 258 -17.54 -7.20 4.20
C LEU A 258 -18.76 -7.82 4.89
N GLY A 259 -19.90 -7.13 4.92
CA GLY A 259 -21.15 -7.67 5.45
C GLY A 259 -21.63 -8.92 4.69
N LEU A 260 -21.49 -8.94 3.37
CA LEU A 260 -21.78 -10.12 2.54
C LEU A 260 -20.83 -11.28 2.83
N LEU A 261 -19.53 -11.01 2.89
CA LEU A 261 -18.50 -12.01 3.21
C LEU A 261 -18.75 -12.63 4.59
N TRP A 262 -19.13 -11.80 5.57
CA TRP A 262 -19.51 -12.25 6.90
C TRP A 262 -20.74 -13.16 6.86
N LEU A 263 -21.82 -12.73 6.20
CA LEU A 263 -23.04 -13.52 6.09
C LEU A 263 -22.78 -14.90 5.45
N VAL A 264 -21.99 -14.95 4.37
CA VAL A 264 -21.61 -16.22 3.74
C VAL A 264 -20.73 -17.07 4.66
N GLY A 265 -19.77 -16.46 5.36
CA GLY A 265 -18.97 -17.14 6.37
C GLY A 265 -19.81 -17.77 7.47
N ASP A 266 -20.78 -17.05 8.03
CA ASP A 266 -21.67 -17.58 9.08
C ASP A 266 -22.53 -18.75 8.59
N ILE A 267 -22.99 -18.69 7.33
CA ILE A 267 -23.76 -19.79 6.72
C ILE A 267 -22.88 -21.03 6.54
N LEU A 268 -21.64 -20.87 6.08
CA LEU A 268 -20.69 -21.98 5.88
C LEU A 268 -20.33 -22.68 7.20
N HIS A 269 -20.18 -21.92 8.30
CA HIS A 269 -19.74 -22.46 9.60
C HIS A 269 -20.87 -22.87 10.54
N LYS A 270 -22.14 -22.78 10.12
CA LYS A 270 -23.31 -23.04 10.95
C LYS A 270 -23.32 -24.42 11.63
N GLY A 271 -22.61 -25.41 11.07
CA GLY A 271 -22.51 -26.77 11.60
C GLY A 271 -21.21 -27.13 12.33
N LYS A 272 -20.27 -26.19 12.50
CA LYS A 272 -18.97 -26.45 13.16
C LYS A 272 -19.02 -26.24 14.67
N SER A 273 -18.06 -26.83 15.39
CA SER A 273 -17.96 -26.65 16.85
C SER A 273 -17.68 -25.17 17.21
N ALA A 274 -18.06 -24.73 18.41
CA ALA A 274 -17.87 -23.35 18.84
C ALA A 274 -16.39 -22.90 18.80
N GLU A 275 -15.45 -23.83 19.05
CA GLU A 275 -14.01 -23.57 18.98
C GLU A 275 -13.52 -23.35 17.53
N GLU A 276 -13.95 -24.18 16.58
CA GLU A 276 -13.61 -24.00 15.15
C GLU A 276 -14.27 -22.75 14.57
N ARG A 277 -15.47 -22.42 15.05
CA ARG A 277 -16.20 -21.22 14.66
C ARG A 277 -15.48 -19.95 15.12
N SER A 278 -14.97 -19.93 16.36
CA SER A 278 -14.28 -18.76 16.92
C SER A 278 -13.04 -18.30 16.15
N GLN A 279 -12.33 -19.21 15.46
CA GLN A 279 -11.13 -18.87 14.68
C GLN A 279 -11.45 -18.36 13.26
N LEU A 280 -12.65 -18.65 12.76
CA LEU A 280 -13.13 -18.29 11.42
C LEU A 280 -14.15 -17.14 11.46
N GLU A 281 -14.60 -16.76 12.66
CA GLU A 281 -15.51 -15.64 12.89
C GLU A 281 -14.84 -14.28 12.61
N LEU A 282 -15.63 -13.35 12.08
CA LEU A 282 -15.18 -12.00 11.74
C LEU A 282 -14.62 -11.24 12.94
N SER A 283 -15.19 -11.47 14.13
CA SER A 283 -14.72 -10.88 15.39
C SER A 283 -13.25 -11.22 15.68
N HIS A 284 -12.82 -12.44 15.33
CA HIS A 284 -11.42 -12.85 15.46
C HIS A 284 -10.55 -12.29 14.33
N ALA A 285 -11.05 -12.24 13.10
CA ALA A 285 -10.33 -11.60 11.98
C ALA A 285 -10.08 -10.09 12.25
N LEU A 286 -11.08 -9.38 12.79
CA LEU A 286 -10.95 -7.99 13.23
C LEU A 286 -9.91 -7.81 14.33
N SER A 287 -9.63 -8.83 15.15
CA SER A 287 -8.58 -8.76 16.17
C SER A 287 -7.15 -8.87 15.58
N ARG A 288 -7.03 -9.26 14.31
CA ARG A 288 -5.74 -9.46 13.62
C ARG A 288 -5.38 -8.36 12.64
N ILE A 289 -6.30 -7.45 12.33
CA ILE A 289 -5.99 -6.30 11.48
C ILE A 289 -4.93 -5.42 12.13
N ASP A 290 -4.07 -4.82 11.31
CA ASP A 290 -3.01 -3.92 11.78
C ASP A 290 -3.60 -2.55 12.18
N MET A 291 -4.17 -2.50 13.40
CA MET A 291 -4.68 -1.26 13.98
C MET A 291 -3.58 -0.20 14.16
N SER A 292 -2.32 -0.61 14.28
CA SER A 292 -1.21 0.33 14.34
C SER A 292 -1.14 1.14 13.04
N SER A 293 -1.15 0.48 11.88
CA SER A 293 -1.13 1.19 10.59
C SER A 293 -2.33 2.14 10.39
N ILE A 294 -3.54 1.74 10.80
CA ILE A 294 -4.72 2.61 10.74
C ILE A 294 -4.54 3.86 11.61
N VAL A 295 -4.08 3.70 12.85
CA VAL A 295 -3.85 4.82 13.78
C VAL A 295 -2.72 5.73 13.28
N PHE A 296 -1.67 5.16 12.71
CA PHE A 296 -0.62 5.91 12.04
C PHE A 296 -1.17 6.78 10.91
N PHE A 297 -2.05 6.24 10.05
CA PHE A 297 -2.67 7.02 8.97
C PHE A 297 -3.56 8.14 9.50
N ILE A 298 -4.35 7.91 10.55
CA ILE A 298 -5.14 8.97 11.20
C ILE A 298 -4.21 10.11 11.66
N GLY A 299 -3.14 9.76 12.38
CA GLY A 299 -2.19 10.76 12.89
C GLY A 299 -1.54 11.56 11.77
N ILE A 300 -1.01 10.90 10.74
CA ILE A 300 -0.27 11.61 9.69
C ILE A 300 -1.20 12.47 8.82
N LEU A 301 -2.40 11.99 8.49
CA LEU A 301 -3.37 12.76 7.69
C LEU A 301 -3.84 14.01 8.44
N LEU A 302 -4.14 13.87 9.74
CA LEU A 302 -4.47 15.01 10.58
C LEU A 302 -3.30 15.99 10.71
N ALA A 303 -2.06 15.51 10.87
CA ALA A 303 -0.88 16.36 10.96
C ALA A 303 -0.65 17.13 9.65
N VAL A 304 -0.73 16.46 8.49
CA VAL A 304 -0.58 17.09 7.18
C VAL A 304 -1.67 18.13 6.93
N ALA A 305 -2.92 17.84 7.32
CA ALA A 305 -4.03 18.78 7.16
C ALA A 305 -3.80 20.10 7.92
N THR A 306 -3.12 20.09 9.08
CA THR A 306 -2.76 21.37 9.73
C THR A 306 -1.82 22.22 8.89
N LEU A 307 -0.90 21.60 8.13
CA LEU A 307 0.01 22.33 7.23
C LEU A 307 -0.73 22.83 5.98
N GLU A 308 -1.76 22.11 5.54
CA GLU A 308 -2.66 22.50 4.45
C GLU A 308 -3.50 23.72 4.83
N HIS A 309 -4.26 23.64 5.93
CA HIS A 309 -5.14 24.73 6.40
C HIS A 309 -4.37 25.99 6.79
N THR A 310 -3.08 25.87 7.15
CA THR A 310 -2.19 27.02 7.41
C THR A 310 -1.43 27.53 6.17
N HIS A 311 -1.75 27.03 4.98
CA HIS A 311 -1.17 27.38 3.68
C HIS A 311 0.36 27.16 3.56
N ILE A 312 0.94 26.36 4.47
CA ILE A 312 2.37 26.04 4.46
C ILE A 312 2.69 25.15 3.26
N LEU A 313 1.83 24.17 2.98
CA LEU A 313 1.98 23.27 1.83
C LEU A 313 1.84 24.01 0.49
N THR A 314 0.87 24.91 0.38
CA THR A 314 0.71 25.76 -0.81
C THR A 314 1.95 26.63 -1.06
N GLY A 315 2.53 27.21 0.01
CA GLY A 315 3.79 27.95 -0.09
C GLY A 315 4.98 27.09 -0.52
N LEU A 316 5.06 25.84 -0.04
CA LEU A 316 6.08 24.88 -0.48
C LEU A 316 5.92 24.52 -1.96
N ALA A 317 4.69 24.33 -2.43
CA ALA A 317 4.39 24.04 -3.83
C ALA A 317 4.86 25.18 -4.74
N GLN A 318 4.49 26.42 -4.41
CA GLN A 318 4.92 27.62 -5.14
C GLN A 318 6.45 27.76 -5.18
N TRP A 319 7.14 27.45 -4.08
CA TRP A 319 8.60 27.48 -4.05
C TRP A 319 9.22 26.42 -4.97
N LEU A 320 8.66 25.20 -5.00
CA LEU A 320 9.11 24.14 -5.91
C LEU A 320 8.86 24.52 -7.37
N ASP A 321 7.69 25.08 -7.68
CA ASP A 321 7.34 25.53 -9.02
C ASP A 321 8.26 26.67 -9.49
N GLN A 322 8.64 27.60 -8.62
CA GLN A 322 9.56 28.67 -8.98
C GLN A 322 11.02 28.20 -9.10
N THR A 323 11.45 27.28 -8.23
CA THR A 323 12.85 26.86 -8.14
C THR A 323 13.19 25.76 -9.13
N VAL A 324 12.30 24.77 -9.29
CA VAL A 324 12.48 23.62 -10.18
C VAL A 324 11.78 23.86 -11.52
N GLY A 325 10.58 24.43 -11.53
CA GLY A 325 9.83 24.80 -12.75
C GLY A 325 9.26 23.64 -13.56
N ARG A 326 9.82 22.44 -13.41
CA ARG A 326 9.49 21.25 -14.18
C ARG A 326 8.72 20.25 -13.34
N GLN A 327 7.42 20.15 -13.59
CA GLN A 327 6.50 19.29 -12.85
C GLN A 327 6.89 17.81 -12.91
N ASP A 328 7.39 17.33 -14.05
CA ASP A 328 7.91 15.96 -14.19
C ASP A 328 9.09 15.70 -13.25
N VAL A 329 10.01 16.65 -13.15
CA VAL A 329 11.16 16.58 -12.23
C VAL A 329 10.70 16.66 -10.77
N ILE A 330 9.77 17.56 -10.43
CA ILE A 330 9.22 17.67 -9.08
C ILE A 330 8.59 16.36 -8.63
N VAL A 331 7.72 15.76 -9.46
CA VAL A 331 7.03 14.51 -9.16
C VAL A 331 8.03 13.35 -9.05
N MET A 332 9.02 13.27 -9.94
CA MET A 332 10.07 12.25 -9.84
C MET A 332 10.90 12.40 -8.56
N LEU A 333 11.19 13.62 -8.12
CA LEU A 333 11.88 13.87 -6.86
C LEU A 333 11.03 13.43 -5.67
N ILE A 334 9.73 13.75 -5.66
CA ILE A 334 8.79 13.27 -4.62
C ILE A 334 8.82 11.73 -4.55
N GLY A 335 8.80 11.05 -5.69
CA GLY A 335 8.92 9.59 -5.74
C GLY A 335 10.24 9.07 -5.17
N VAL A 336 11.38 9.69 -5.49
CA VAL A 336 12.67 9.31 -4.90
C VAL A 336 12.71 9.59 -3.39
N PHE A 337 12.15 10.72 -2.94
CA PHE A 337 12.01 11.01 -1.51
C PHE A 337 11.12 9.97 -0.80
N SER A 338 10.18 9.35 -1.51
CA SER A 338 9.38 8.24 -0.99
C SER A 338 10.21 6.99 -0.65
N ALA A 339 11.46 6.91 -1.08
CA ALA A 339 12.36 5.84 -0.63
C ALA A 339 12.76 6.01 0.85
N ILE A 340 12.76 7.23 1.37
CA ILE A 340 13.19 7.56 2.74
C ILE A 340 11.98 7.80 3.64
N VAL A 341 10.95 8.42 3.07
CA VAL A 341 9.73 8.87 3.72
C VAL A 341 8.60 7.97 3.23
N ASP A 342 7.78 7.42 4.13
CA ASP A 342 6.63 6.60 3.75
C ASP A 342 5.74 7.33 2.73
N ASN A 343 5.20 6.58 1.76
CA ASN A 343 4.53 7.14 0.58
C ASN A 343 3.22 7.87 0.94
N VAL A 344 2.49 7.42 1.98
CA VAL A 344 1.24 8.01 2.46
C VAL A 344 1.41 9.48 2.88
N PRO A 345 2.32 9.84 3.80
CA PRO A 345 2.57 11.25 4.15
C PRO A 345 2.93 12.13 2.94
N LEU A 346 3.70 11.62 1.98
CA LEU A 346 4.12 12.40 0.81
C LEU A 346 2.96 12.69 -0.14
N VAL A 347 2.11 11.68 -0.39
CA VAL A 347 0.94 11.86 -1.24
C VAL A 347 -0.09 12.75 -0.54
N ALA A 348 -0.30 12.58 0.76
CA ALA A 348 -1.13 13.49 1.56
C ALA A 348 -0.64 14.94 1.45
N ALA A 349 0.66 15.17 1.64
CA ALA A 349 1.24 16.50 1.53
C ALA A 349 1.09 17.06 0.11
N SER A 350 1.29 16.23 -0.92
CA SER A 350 1.11 16.64 -2.31
C SER A 350 -0.33 17.03 -2.64
N MET A 351 -1.33 16.35 -2.05
CA MET A 351 -2.74 16.73 -2.16
C MET A 351 -3.02 18.11 -1.55
N GLY A 352 -2.37 18.46 -0.43
CA GLY A 352 -2.47 19.79 0.18
C GLY A 352 -1.56 20.86 -0.47
N MET A 353 -0.58 20.45 -1.28
CA MET A 353 0.30 21.35 -2.04
C MET A 353 -0.37 21.87 -3.32
N TYR A 354 -1.13 21.01 -4.01
CA TYR A 354 -1.70 21.29 -5.33
C TYR A 354 -3.22 21.11 -5.33
N SER A 355 -3.97 22.13 -5.77
CA SER A 355 -5.44 22.08 -5.76
C SER A 355 -6.03 21.50 -7.05
N LEU A 356 -7.26 20.97 -6.95
CA LEU A 356 -8.02 20.46 -8.09
C LEU A 356 -8.46 21.58 -9.08
N ASP A 357 -8.52 22.83 -8.63
CA ASP A 357 -8.85 23.97 -9.49
C ASP A 357 -7.73 24.29 -10.48
N VAL A 358 -6.48 24.06 -10.08
CA VAL A 358 -5.30 24.27 -10.93
C VAL A 358 -4.95 22.99 -11.69
N HIS A 359 -4.97 21.86 -10.99
CA HIS A 359 -4.69 20.54 -11.54
C HIS A 359 -5.96 19.71 -11.53
N ALA A 360 -6.70 19.76 -12.64
CA ALA A 360 -7.93 18.98 -12.79
C ALA A 360 -7.73 17.49 -12.50
N THR A 361 -8.81 16.81 -12.12
CA THR A 361 -8.85 15.35 -11.98
C THR A 361 -8.21 14.67 -13.19
N ASP A 362 -7.42 13.63 -12.94
CA ASP A 362 -6.69 12.85 -13.94
C ASP A 362 -5.56 13.60 -14.67
N SER A 363 -5.20 14.82 -14.25
CA SER A 363 -4.07 15.54 -14.83
C SER A 363 -2.74 14.78 -14.71
N PHE A 364 -1.75 15.20 -15.51
CA PHE A 364 -0.38 14.71 -15.45
C PHE A 364 0.16 14.64 -14.02
N LEU A 365 -0.14 15.65 -13.19
CA LEU A 365 0.32 15.70 -11.80
C LEU A 365 -0.11 14.44 -11.04
N TRP A 366 -1.42 14.17 -11.05
CA TRP A 366 -2.02 13.17 -10.18
C TRP A 366 -1.69 11.75 -10.62
N THR A 367 -1.78 11.49 -11.92
CA THR A 367 -1.48 10.16 -12.45
C THR A 367 0.02 9.87 -12.40
N PHE A 368 0.89 10.85 -12.65
CA PHE A 368 2.34 10.64 -12.51
C PHE A 368 2.78 10.53 -11.05
N LEU A 369 2.18 11.32 -10.15
CA LEU A 369 2.44 11.25 -8.72
C LEU A 369 2.07 9.87 -8.16
N ALA A 370 0.92 9.33 -8.57
CA ALA A 370 0.52 7.98 -8.18
C ALA A 370 1.57 6.92 -8.57
N TYR A 371 2.14 7.02 -9.77
CA TYR A 371 3.24 6.16 -10.19
C TYR A 371 4.51 6.38 -9.38
N CYS A 372 4.97 7.63 -9.29
CA CYS A 372 6.25 7.97 -8.69
C CYS A 372 6.27 7.71 -7.18
N ALA A 373 5.25 8.15 -6.44
CA ALA A 373 5.15 7.89 -5.01
C ALA A 373 4.85 6.41 -4.72
N GLY A 374 3.99 5.76 -5.51
CA GLY A 374 3.64 4.35 -5.33
C GLY A 374 4.83 3.40 -5.53
N THR A 375 5.70 3.69 -6.51
CA THR A 375 6.84 2.81 -6.83
C THR A 375 8.18 3.24 -6.25
N GLY A 376 8.35 4.53 -5.93
CA GLY A 376 9.59 5.07 -5.37
C GLY A 376 9.96 4.46 -4.02
N GLY A 377 8.96 4.07 -3.21
CA GLY A 377 9.14 3.37 -1.95
C GLY A 377 9.81 1.99 -2.05
N SER A 378 10.00 1.44 -3.25
CA SER A 378 10.79 0.21 -3.47
C SER A 378 12.29 0.45 -3.53
N ILE A 379 12.75 1.70 -3.72
CA ILE A 379 14.18 2.02 -3.87
C ILE A 379 14.95 1.67 -2.60
N LEU A 380 14.41 1.96 -1.41
CA LEU A 380 14.94 1.47 -0.15
C LEU A 380 13.86 0.67 0.57
N ILE A 381 14.25 -0.42 1.23
CA ILE A 381 13.30 -1.33 1.89
C ILE A 381 12.45 -0.67 2.99
N ILE A 382 12.88 0.47 3.53
CA ILE A 382 12.13 1.22 4.55
C ILE A 382 11.15 2.24 3.96
N GLY A 383 11.20 2.48 2.66
CA GLY A 383 10.41 3.53 1.98
C GLY A 383 8.94 3.17 1.76
N SER A 384 8.53 1.95 2.08
CA SER A 384 7.12 1.53 1.98
C SER A 384 6.76 0.52 3.06
N ALA A 385 5.50 0.51 3.47
CA ALA A 385 4.95 -0.48 4.40
C ALA A 385 5.22 -1.93 3.93
N ALA A 386 5.10 -2.19 2.63
CA ALA A 386 5.44 -3.46 2.00
C ALA A 386 6.89 -3.89 2.29
N GLY A 387 7.86 -2.98 2.08
CA GLY A 387 9.26 -3.25 2.36
C GLY A 387 9.53 -3.52 3.84
N VAL A 388 8.92 -2.74 4.75
CA VAL A 388 9.03 -2.93 6.20
C VAL A 388 8.45 -4.28 6.63
N ALA A 389 7.33 -4.71 6.06
CA ALA A 389 6.76 -6.02 6.34
C ALA A 389 7.67 -7.17 5.86
N ALA A 390 8.20 -7.08 4.64
CA ALA A 390 9.19 -8.05 4.13
C ALA A 390 10.43 -8.11 5.03
N MET A 391 10.92 -6.95 5.49
CA MET A 391 12.01 -6.84 6.45
C MET A 391 11.69 -7.59 7.76
N GLY A 392 10.49 -7.42 8.32
CA GLY A 392 10.08 -8.10 9.54
C GLY A 392 10.00 -9.63 9.40
N ILE A 393 9.46 -10.13 8.28
CA ILE A 393 9.20 -11.57 8.06
C ILE A 393 10.48 -12.37 7.76
N GLU A 394 11.37 -11.82 6.91
CA GLU A 394 12.62 -12.48 6.48
C GLU A 394 13.86 -11.97 7.22
N LYS A 395 13.70 -10.98 8.11
CA LYS A 395 14.81 -10.30 8.81
C LYS A 395 15.85 -9.82 7.79
N ILE A 396 15.38 -9.06 6.81
CA ILE A 396 16.21 -8.51 5.72
C ILE A 396 17.08 -7.40 6.30
N ASP A 397 18.38 -7.42 6.07
CA ASP A 397 19.26 -6.33 6.47
C ASP A 397 19.15 -5.15 5.48
N PHE A 398 19.14 -3.92 6.00
CA PHE A 398 19.04 -2.71 5.18
C PHE A 398 20.20 -2.59 4.18
N VAL A 399 21.43 -2.86 4.63
CA VAL A 399 22.64 -2.76 3.78
C VAL A 399 22.62 -3.86 2.71
N TRP A 400 22.13 -5.06 3.05
CA TRP A 400 21.92 -6.12 2.07
C TRP A 400 20.94 -5.68 0.97
N TYR A 401 19.76 -5.16 1.34
CA TYR A 401 18.76 -4.70 0.37
C TYR A 401 19.33 -3.58 -0.50
N PHE A 402 20.00 -2.61 0.12
CA PHE A 402 20.64 -1.50 -0.57
C PHE A 402 21.61 -1.98 -1.67
N LYS A 403 22.43 -2.97 -1.35
CA LYS A 403 23.42 -3.51 -2.30
C LYS A 403 22.83 -4.41 -3.37
N LYS A 404 21.75 -5.13 -3.08
CA LYS A 404 21.23 -6.20 -3.96
C LYS A 404 19.98 -5.82 -4.74
N ILE A 405 19.11 -4.97 -4.19
CA ILE A 405 17.78 -4.69 -4.73
C ILE A 405 17.61 -3.23 -5.12
N SER A 406 18.16 -2.26 -4.37
CA SER A 406 17.94 -0.83 -4.64
C SER A 406 18.32 -0.41 -6.05
N GLY A 407 19.45 -0.91 -6.59
CA GLY A 407 19.83 -0.62 -7.97
C GLY A 407 18.80 -1.12 -9.00
N LEU A 408 18.23 -2.31 -8.76
CA LEU A 408 17.19 -2.89 -9.61
C LEU A 408 15.90 -2.06 -9.53
N ALA A 409 15.51 -1.64 -8.32
CA ALA A 409 14.34 -0.80 -8.09
C ALA A 409 14.49 0.59 -8.75
N VAL A 410 15.68 1.22 -8.68
CA VAL A 410 15.94 2.51 -9.35
C VAL A 410 15.81 2.37 -10.87
N VAL A 411 16.37 1.33 -11.46
CA VAL A 411 16.28 1.13 -12.91
C VAL A 411 14.83 0.84 -13.34
N GLY A 412 14.08 0.05 -12.56
CA GLY A 412 12.64 -0.16 -12.77
C GLY A 412 11.82 1.14 -12.67
N TYR A 413 12.06 1.92 -11.62
CA TYR A 413 11.44 3.24 -11.38
C TYR A 413 11.67 4.20 -12.54
N LEU A 414 12.92 4.36 -12.99
CA LEU A 414 13.26 5.26 -14.09
C LEU A 414 12.69 4.77 -15.43
N ALA A 415 12.71 3.45 -15.66
CA ALA A 415 12.18 2.87 -16.89
C ALA A 415 10.67 3.06 -17.02
N GLY A 416 9.90 2.78 -15.95
CA GLY A 416 8.46 3.02 -15.99
C GLY A 416 8.11 4.51 -16.00
N ALA A 417 8.87 5.37 -15.31
CA ALA A 417 8.70 6.83 -15.39
C ALA A 417 8.89 7.34 -16.82
N ALA A 418 9.94 6.88 -17.50
CA ALA A 418 10.19 7.23 -18.90
C ALA A 418 9.06 6.76 -19.82
N VAL A 419 8.54 5.54 -19.61
CA VAL A 419 7.40 5.01 -20.36
C VAL A 419 6.14 5.83 -20.10
N TYR A 420 5.88 6.24 -18.86
CA TYR A 420 4.76 7.11 -18.54
C TYR A 420 4.86 8.46 -19.28
N ILE A 421 6.02 9.12 -19.21
CA ILE A 421 6.22 10.43 -19.87
C ILE A 421 6.05 10.29 -21.39
N LEU A 422 6.62 9.25 -21.99
CA LEU A 422 6.47 8.97 -23.42
C LEU A 422 5.02 8.68 -23.80
N GLN A 423 4.32 7.88 -23.01
CA GLN A 423 2.91 7.56 -23.22
C GLN A 423 2.05 8.83 -23.11
N TYR A 424 2.27 9.65 -22.09
CA TYR A 424 1.52 10.88 -21.87
C TYR A 424 1.68 11.86 -23.05
N ASN A 425 2.92 12.10 -23.48
CA ASN A 425 3.25 12.95 -24.63
C ASN A 425 2.72 12.45 -25.97
N TRP A 426 2.35 11.18 -26.07
CA TRP A 426 1.76 10.61 -27.29
C TRP A 426 0.23 10.71 -27.31
N MET A 427 -0.40 10.73 -26.14
CA MET A 427 -1.87 10.77 -26.01
C MET A 427 -2.44 12.19 -25.91
N HIS A 428 -1.62 13.18 -25.57
CA HIS A 428 -1.97 14.61 -25.42
C HIS A 428 -1.03 15.46 -26.25
#